data_AF-A0A0D6AR65-F1
#
_entry.id   AF-A0A0D6AR65-F1
#
_cell.length_a   1.000
_cell.length_b   1.000
_cell.length_c   1.000
_cell.angle_alpha   90.00
_cell.angle_beta   90.00
_cell.angle_gamma   90.00
#
_symmetry.space_group_name_H-M   'P 1'
#
loop_
_entity.id
_entity.type
_entity.pdbx_description
1 polymer ?
#
loop_
_entity_poly.entity_id
_entity_poly.type
_entity_poly.pdbx_seq_one_letter_code
_entity_poly.pdbx_strand_id
1 'polypeptide(L)'
;MSQDPYDKSNVDRRQELKQEEEAFLLQKEERRLKTGQQNSSFVWILNSIYILIGFLEVLLTLRFFLRFTGANTENQFTQFIYNLSDPFIAPFSTLFISPVTEGGSNPVGGANVFDLNVLVAIVVYALLGWIGVSFIKYIYAR
;
A
#
# COMPACT_ATOMS: atom_id res chain seq x y z
N MET A 1 38.69 -58.20 32.48
CA MET A 1 37.90 -56.98 32.21
C MET A 1 36.82 -57.39 31.22
N SER A 2 35.68 -57.86 31.73
CA SER A 2 34.56 -58.35 30.92
C SER A 2 33.89 -57.15 30.28
N GLN A 3 34.09 -56.98 28.98
CA GLN A 3 33.43 -55.94 28.20
C GLN A 3 31.96 -56.34 28.11
N ASP A 4 31.13 -55.66 28.88
CA ASP A 4 29.71 -55.95 28.96
C ASP A 4 29.07 -55.67 27.57
N PRO A 5 28.55 -56.69 26.87
CA PRO A 5 27.95 -56.50 25.56
C PRO A 5 26.73 -55.56 25.59
N TYR A 6 26.13 -55.33 26.75
CA TYR A 6 25.06 -54.36 26.92
C TYR A 6 25.56 -52.90 26.88
N ASP A 7 26.80 -52.62 27.29
CA ASP A 7 27.34 -51.26 27.35
C ASP A 7 27.53 -50.66 25.95
N LYS A 8 28.12 -51.42 25.03
CA LYS A 8 28.33 -50.99 23.64
C LYS A 8 27.01 -50.73 22.92
N SER A 9 26.02 -51.62 23.11
CA SER A 9 24.67 -51.48 22.57
C SER A 9 23.94 -50.23 23.08
N ASN A 10 24.17 -49.85 24.35
CA ASN A 10 23.56 -48.65 24.92
C ASN A 10 24.19 -47.35 24.38
N VAL A 11 25.49 -47.35 24.09
CA VAL A 11 26.17 -46.22 23.46
C VAL A 11 25.68 -46.01 22.04
N ASP A 12 25.59 -47.08 21.25
CA ASP A 12 25.09 -47.03 19.87
C ASP A 12 23.64 -46.51 19.83
N ARG A 13 22.77 -47.03 20.70
CA ARG A 13 21.36 -46.59 20.81
C ARG A 13 21.22 -45.12 21.22
N ARG A 14 22.11 -44.61 22.07
CA ARG A 14 22.12 -43.17 22.44
C ARG A 14 22.57 -42.28 21.29
N GLN A 15 23.46 -42.76 20.44
CA GLN A 15 23.88 -42.03 19.24
C GLN A 15 22.76 -42.00 18.22
N GLU A 16 22.08 -43.12 17.99
CA GLU A 16 20.89 -43.19 17.13
C GLU A 16 19.80 -42.21 17.59
N LEU A 17 19.47 -42.19 18.89
CA LEU A 17 18.47 -41.26 19.43
C LEU A 17 18.85 -39.79 19.23
N LYS A 18 20.12 -39.43 19.40
CA LYS A 18 20.59 -38.06 19.15
C LYS A 18 20.52 -37.70 17.67
N GLN A 19 20.86 -38.63 16.78
CA GLN A 19 20.77 -38.43 15.34
C GLN A 19 19.31 -38.26 14.90
N GLU A 20 18.38 -39.03 15.48
CA GLU A 20 16.95 -38.88 15.23
C GLU A 20 16.41 -37.54 15.75
N GLU A 21 16.83 -37.10 16.93
CA GLU A 21 16.47 -35.78 17.47
C GLU A 21 17.00 -34.64 16.58
N GLU A 22 18.28 -34.70 16.17
CA GLU A 22 18.87 -33.71 15.27
C GLU A 22 18.18 -33.70 13.90
N ALA A 23 17.89 -34.88 13.33
CA ALA A 23 17.15 -34.99 12.07
C ALA A 23 15.73 -34.42 12.18
N PHE A 24 15.07 -34.63 13.32
CA PHE A 24 13.75 -34.07 13.60
C PHE A 24 13.78 -32.54 13.76
N LEU A 25 14.81 -32.00 14.43
CA LEU A 25 15.01 -30.56 14.59
C LEU A 25 15.30 -29.89 13.24
N LEU A 26 16.17 -30.48 12.43
CA LEU A 26 16.48 -30.00 11.08
C LEU A 26 15.24 -30.00 10.19
N GLN A 27 14.42 -31.06 10.23
CA GLN A 27 13.16 -31.08 9.50
C GLN A 27 12.18 -30.00 9.97
N LYS A 28 12.13 -29.72 11.29
CA LYS A 28 11.28 -28.67 11.84
C LYS A 28 11.75 -27.29 11.38
N GLU A 29 13.06 -27.05 11.36
CA GLU A 29 13.67 -25.82 10.90
C GLU A 29 13.49 -25.62 9.38
N GLU A 30 13.70 -26.64 8.57
CA GLU A 30 13.41 -26.59 7.13
C GLU A 30 11.94 -26.30 6.85
N ARG A 31 11.02 -26.92 7.58
CA ARG A 31 9.59 -26.62 7.45
C ARG A 31 9.30 -25.18 7.83
N ARG A 32 9.89 -24.66 8.91
CA ARG A 32 9.74 -23.26 9.33
C ARG A 32 10.23 -22.28 8.27
N LEU A 33 11.38 -22.56 7.67
CA LEU A 33 11.97 -21.75 6.61
C LEU A 33 11.12 -21.79 5.33
N LYS A 34 10.61 -22.97 4.92
CA LYS A 34 9.74 -23.11 3.73
C LYS A 34 8.34 -22.52 3.93
N THR A 35 7.80 -22.51 5.15
CA THR A 35 6.51 -21.85 5.44
C THR A 35 6.60 -20.32 5.45
N GLY A 36 7.80 -19.73 5.43
CA GLY A 36 8.00 -18.27 5.40
C GLY A 36 7.86 -17.62 4.03
N GLN A 37 7.66 -18.39 2.95
CA GLN A 37 7.85 -17.91 1.57
C GLN A 37 6.63 -18.14 0.66
N GLN A 38 5.42 -17.82 1.12
CA GLN A 38 4.22 -17.94 0.25
C GLN A 38 3.44 -16.65 0.00
N ASN A 39 3.82 -15.49 0.55
CA ASN A 39 3.06 -14.24 0.34
C ASN A 39 3.85 -13.07 -0.30
N SER A 40 5.06 -13.31 -0.81
CA SER A 40 5.93 -12.20 -1.27
C SER A 40 5.30 -11.38 -2.41
N SER A 41 4.64 -12.02 -3.38
CA SER A 41 4.05 -11.31 -4.52
C SER A 41 2.78 -10.55 -4.16
N PHE A 42 1.96 -11.12 -3.28
CA PHE A 42 0.71 -10.49 -2.81
C PHE A 42 0.98 -9.21 -2.00
N VAL A 43 1.94 -9.28 -1.08
CA VAL A 43 2.31 -8.13 -0.24
C VAL A 43 2.87 -7.00 -1.09
N TRP A 44 3.67 -7.32 -2.10
CA TRP A 44 4.23 -6.31 -2.99
C TRP A 44 3.16 -5.56 -3.81
N ILE A 45 2.16 -6.27 -4.35
CA ILE A 45 1.06 -5.64 -5.10
C ILE A 45 0.24 -4.72 -4.19
N LEU A 46 -0.15 -5.21 -3.00
CA LEU A 46 -0.90 -4.41 -2.04
C LEU A 46 -0.14 -3.15 -1.62
N ASN A 47 1.15 -3.27 -1.30
CA ASN A 47 1.98 -2.13 -0.94
C ASN A 47 2.06 -1.11 -2.08
N SER A 48 2.18 -1.57 -3.32
CA SER A 48 2.24 -0.69 -4.49
C SER A 48 0.94 0.13 -4.62
N ILE A 49 -0.22 -0.49 -4.44
CA ILE A 49 -1.51 0.21 -4.48
C ILE A 49 -1.62 1.23 -3.35
N TYR A 50 -1.24 0.86 -2.12
CA TYR A 50 -1.26 1.79 -0.99
C TYR A 50 -0.35 3.00 -1.23
N ILE A 51 0.84 2.81 -1.79
CA ILE A 51 1.76 3.90 -2.10
C ILE A 51 1.17 4.80 -3.19
N LEU A 52 0.65 4.24 -4.27
CA LEU A 52 0.08 5.02 -5.38
C LEU A 52 -1.15 5.82 -4.95
N ILE A 53 -2.10 5.17 -4.27
CA ILE A 53 -3.30 5.83 -3.77
C ILE A 53 -2.92 6.84 -2.69
N GLY A 54 -2.06 6.49 -1.73
CA GLY A 54 -1.63 7.42 -0.68
C GLY A 54 -0.93 8.65 -1.24
N PHE A 55 -0.06 8.48 -2.25
CA PHE A 55 0.57 9.60 -2.94
C PHE A 55 -0.47 10.49 -3.64
N LEU A 56 -1.42 9.90 -4.36
CA LEU A 56 -2.49 10.63 -5.03
C LEU A 56 -3.37 11.41 -4.04
N GLU A 57 -3.77 10.77 -2.95
CA GLU A 57 -4.56 11.38 -1.87
C GLU A 57 -3.84 12.57 -1.24
N VAL A 58 -2.55 12.44 -0.93
CA VAL A 58 -1.74 13.54 -0.38
C VAL A 58 -1.65 14.69 -1.39
N LEU A 59 -1.42 14.38 -2.66
CA LEU A 59 -1.32 15.37 -3.72
C LEU A 59 -2.64 16.17 -3.89
N LEU A 60 -3.78 15.48 -3.92
CA LEU A 60 -5.09 16.12 -4.08
C LEU A 60 -5.51 16.88 -2.82
N THR A 61 -5.23 16.33 -1.64
CA THR A 61 -5.48 17.02 -0.36
C THR A 61 -4.64 18.30 -0.26
N LEU A 62 -3.38 18.25 -0.69
CA LEU A 62 -2.53 19.43 -0.72
C LEU A 62 -3.07 20.49 -1.70
N ARG A 63 -3.52 20.09 -2.90
CA ARG A 63 -4.20 21.01 -3.83
C ARG A 63 -5.45 21.62 -3.19
N PHE A 64 -6.30 20.81 -2.57
CA PHE A 64 -7.50 21.28 -1.90
C PHE A 64 -7.15 22.29 -0.81
N PHE A 65 -6.15 22.00 0.03
CA PHE A 65 -5.69 22.88 1.09
C PHE A 65 -5.13 24.20 0.56
N LEU A 66 -4.32 24.18 -0.50
CA LEU A 66 -3.79 25.38 -1.14
C LEU A 66 -4.92 26.26 -1.70
N ARG A 67 -5.92 25.67 -2.36
CA ARG A 67 -7.11 26.41 -2.81
C ARG A 67 -7.92 26.96 -1.64
N PHE A 68 -8.15 26.14 -0.62
CA PHE A 68 -8.92 26.48 0.59
C PHE A 68 -8.30 27.61 1.41
N THR A 69 -6.98 27.70 1.43
CA THR A 69 -6.27 28.78 2.13
C THR A 69 -6.11 30.04 1.28
N GLY A 70 -6.52 30.01 0.00
CA GLY A 70 -6.28 31.11 -0.93
C GLY A 70 -4.80 31.30 -1.24
N ALA A 71 -4.02 30.21 -1.29
CA ALA A 71 -2.58 30.25 -1.57
C ALA A 71 -2.27 30.99 -2.87
N ASN A 72 -1.18 31.76 -2.87
CA ASN A 72 -0.75 32.55 -4.03
C ASN A 72 -0.51 31.64 -5.25
N THR A 73 -1.27 31.87 -6.32
CA THR A 73 -1.22 31.13 -7.60
C THR A 73 0.03 31.42 -8.42
N GLU A 74 0.70 32.54 -8.17
CA GLU A 74 1.98 32.89 -8.80
C GLU A 74 3.19 32.21 -8.14
N ASN A 75 2.99 31.54 -7.00
CA ASN A 75 4.06 30.82 -6.33
C ASN A 75 4.40 29.52 -7.05
N GLN A 76 5.70 29.26 -7.26
CA GLN A 76 6.19 28.08 -7.98
C GLN A 76 5.76 26.75 -7.36
N PHE A 77 5.71 26.66 -6.02
CA PHE A 77 5.24 25.46 -5.33
C PHE A 77 3.74 25.23 -5.56
N THR A 78 2.92 26.28 -5.47
CA THR A 78 1.49 26.20 -5.78
C THR A 78 1.25 25.73 -7.21
N GLN A 79 1.97 26.31 -8.18
CA GLN A 79 1.89 25.93 -9.59
C GLN A 79 2.31 24.48 -9.81
N PHE A 80 3.40 24.04 -9.18
CA PHE A 80 3.87 22.66 -9.27
C PHE A 80 2.78 21.68 -8.82
N ILE A 81 2.16 21.91 -7.65
CA ILE A 81 1.10 21.05 -7.13
C ILE A 81 -0.12 21.07 -8.04
N TYR A 82 -0.55 22.23 -8.51
CA TYR A 82 -1.71 22.34 -9.41
C TYR A 82 -1.47 21.63 -10.75
N ASN A 83 -0.30 21.80 -11.36
CA ASN A 83 0.04 21.15 -12.62
C ASN A 83 0.17 19.63 -12.46
N LEU A 84 0.83 19.16 -11.39
CA LEU A 84 1.01 17.73 -11.14
C LEU A 84 -0.32 17.02 -10.84
N SER A 85 -1.24 17.70 -10.17
CA SER A 85 -2.56 17.16 -9.81
C SER A 85 -3.62 17.28 -10.91
N ASP A 86 -3.37 18.08 -11.94
CA ASP A 86 -4.40 18.44 -12.92
C ASP A 86 -4.99 17.26 -13.71
N PRO A 87 -4.19 16.30 -14.21
CA PRO A 87 -4.71 15.13 -14.91
C PRO A 87 -5.68 14.29 -14.06
N PHE A 88 -5.50 14.29 -12.74
CA PHE A 88 -6.33 13.52 -11.81
C PHE A 88 -7.64 14.24 -11.47
N ILE A 89 -7.70 15.56 -11.59
CA ILE A 89 -8.93 16.34 -11.38
C ILE A 89 -9.72 16.51 -12.67
N ALA A 90 -9.08 16.39 -13.84
CA ALA A 90 -9.73 16.55 -15.14
C ALA A 90 -11.08 15.81 -15.27
N PRO A 91 -11.24 14.54 -14.86
CA PRO A 91 -12.52 13.83 -14.95
C PRO A 91 -13.64 14.42 -14.07
N PHE A 92 -13.27 15.14 -13.02
CA PHE A 92 -14.19 15.71 -12.02
C PHE A 92 -14.44 17.20 -12.24
N SER A 93 -13.70 17.83 -13.15
CA SER A 93 -13.67 19.29 -13.35
C SER A 93 -15.02 19.92 -13.71
N THR A 94 -15.97 19.12 -14.21
CA THR A 94 -17.30 19.55 -14.63
C THR A 94 -18.43 19.05 -13.72
N LEU A 95 -18.11 18.39 -12.59
CA LEU A 95 -19.13 17.82 -11.70
C LEU A 95 -20.04 18.87 -11.07
N PHE A 96 -19.46 19.94 -10.53
CA PHE A 96 -20.18 21.08 -10.01
C PHE A 96 -19.82 22.32 -10.82
N ILE A 97 -20.85 22.92 -11.41
CA ILE A 97 -20.75 24.23 -12.06
C ILE A 97 -20.63 25.26 -10.93
N SER A 98 -19.41 25.72 -10.66
CA SER A 98 -19.19 26.79 -9.69
C SER A 98 -19.66 28.13 -10.26
N PRO A 99 -20.37 28.99 -9.50
CA PRO A 99 -20.98 30.22 -10.04
C PRO A 99 -20.02 31.34 -10.46
N VAL A 100 -18.70 31.14 -10.44
CA VAL A 100 -17.72 32.20 -10.72
C VAL A 100 -17.01 32.01 -12.06
N THR A 101 -17.43 32.85 -13.01
CA THR A 101 -16.74 33.38 -14.18
C THR A 101 -16.52 32.49 -15.42
N GLU A 102 -17.32 32.84 -16.43
CA GLU A 102 -17.07 32.90 -17.88
C GLU A 102 -15.77 32.24 -18.40
N GLY A 103 -15.94 31.14 -19.12
CA GLY A 103 -14.97 30.73 -20.14
C GLY A 103 -14.10 29.51 -19.82
N GLY A 104 -14.65 28.47 -19.21
CA GLY A 104 -14.05 27.12 -19.26
C GLY A 104 -12.91 26.87 -18.28
N SER A 105 -12.92 25.67 -17.69
CA SER A 105 -11.99 25.15 -16.67
C SER A 105 -11.78 26.08 -15.47
N ASN A 106 -12.41 25.78 -14.32
CA ASN A 106 -12.21 26.38 -12.99
C ASN A 106 -10.91 27.22 -12.90
N PRO A 107 -10.96 28.54 -13.21
CA PRO A 107 -9.77 29.34 -13.32
C PRO A 107 -9.05 29.35 -11.98
N VAL A 108 -7.78 28.96 -12.00
CA VAL A 108 -6.83 29.12 -10.90
C VAL A 108 -6.63 30.64 -10.71
N GLY A 109 -7.59 31.32 -10.08
CA GLY A 109 -7.54 32.77 -9.92
C GLY A 109 -8.88 33.48 -9.67
N GLY A 110 -10.03 32.83 -9.89
CA GLY A 110 -11.35 33.44 -9.69
C GLY A 110 -12.04 32.95 -8.41
N ALA A 111 -11.93 33.71 -7.32
CA ALA A 111 -12.77 33.77 -6.09
C ALA A 111 -13.47 32.51 -5.52
N ASN A 112 -13.10 31.29 -5.92
CA ASN A 112 -13.66 30.05 -5.40
C ASN A 112 -12.61 29.34 -4.53
N VAL A 113 -12.57 29.77 -3.28
CA VAL A 113 -11.68 29.21 -2.25
C VAL A 113 -12.06 27.75 -1.93
N PHE A 114 -13.33 27.38 -2.12
CA PHE A 114 -13.82 26.03 -1.84
C PHE A 114 -14.19 25.29 -3.14
N ASP A 115 -13.32 24.37 -3.57
CA ASP A 115 -13.54 23.56 -4.79
C ASP A 115 -14.12 22.18 -4.46
N LEU A 116 -15.45 22.07 -4.60
CA LEU A 116 -16.19 20.81 -4.39
C LEU A 116 -15.76 19.70 -5.35
N ASN A 117 -15.28 20.03 -6.56
CA ASN A 117 -14.83 19.02 -7.52
C ASN A 117 -13.59 18.29 -7.01
N VAL A 118 -12.65 19.02 -6.39
CA VAL A 118 -11.45 18.42 -5.78
C VAL A 118 -11.81 17.56 -4.58
N LEU A 119 -12.75 18.03 -3.74
CA LEU A 119 -13.21 17.25 -2.59
C LEU A 119 -13.84 15.92 -3.02
N VAL A 120 -14.65 15.93 -4.09
CA VAL A 120 -15.20 14.68 -4.64
C VAL A 120 -14.11 13.80 -5.24
N ALA A 121 -13.11 14.36 -5.93
CA ALA A 121 -11.99 13.59 -6.45
C ALA A 121 -11.26 12.81 -5.33
N ILE A 122 -10.95 13.47 -4.20
CA ILE A 122 -10.35 12.85 -3.00
C ILE A 122 -11.22 11.66 -2.53
N VAL A 123 -12.52 11.88 -2.34
CA VAL A 123 -13.42 10.82 -1.85
C VAL A 123 -13.47 9.64 -2.84
N VAL A 124 -13.57 9.92 -4.14
CA VAL A 124 -13.67 8.88 -5.16
C VAL A 124 -12.37 8.07 -5.25
N TYR A 125 -11.21 8.71 -5.25
CA TYR A 125 -9.94 7.99 -5.29
C TYR A 125 -9.69 7.15 -4.03
N ALA A 126 -10.09 7.65 -2.85
CA ALA A 126 -10.02 6.88 -1.62
C ALA A 126 -10.90 5.62 -1.68
N LEU A 127 -12.12 5.75 -2.20
CA LEU A 127 -13.04 4.62 -2.41
C LEU A 127 -12.49 3.61 -3.44
N LEU A 128 -11.95 4.09 -4.56
CA LEU A 128 -11.34 3.22 -5.58
C LEU A 128 -10.13 2.46 -5.02
N GLY A 129 -9.28 3.12 -4.24
CA GLY A 129 -8.16 2.47 -3.56
C GLY A 129 -8.62 1.41 -2.58
N TRP A 130 -9.63 1.71 -1.77
CA TRP A 130 -10.22 0.75 -0.83
C TRP A 130 -10.81 -0.47 -1.55
N ILE A 131 -11.59 -0.25 -2.61
CA ILE A 131 -12.15 -1.33 -3.43
C ILE A 131 -11.05 -2.17 -4.07
N GLY A 132 -10.01 -1.55 -4.64
CA GLY A 132 -8.90 -2.26 -5.27
C GLY A 132 -8.17 -3.18 -4.29
N VAL A 133 -7.85 -2.67 -3.09
CA VAL A 133 -7.26 -3.47 -2.01
C VAL A 133 -8.20 -4.59 -1.57
N SER A 134 -9.48 -4.28 -1.38
CA SER A 134 -10.47 -5.27 -0.94
C SER A 134 -10.65 -6.40 -1.96
N PHE A 135 -10.66 -6.06 -3.24
CA PHE A 135 -10.78 -7.01 -4.35
C PHE A 135 -9.59 -7.97 -4.39
N ILE A 136 -8.37 -7.45 -4.25
CA ILE A 136 -7.16 -8.28 -4.19
C ILE A 136 -7.20 -9.19 -2.97
N LYS A 137 -7.55 -8.68 -1.79
CA LYS A 137 -7.71 -9.52 -0.60
C LYS A 137 -8.75 -10.63 -0.81
N TYR A 138 -9.87 -10.32 -1.47
CA TYR A 138 -10.92 -11.29 -1.76
C TYR A 138 -10.45 -12.41 -2.70
N ILE A 139 -9.72 -12.09 -3.77
CA ILE A 139 -9.20 -13.09 -4.72
C ILE A 139 -8.21 -14.04 -4.06
N TYR A 140 -7.31 -13.53 -3.24
CA TYR A 140 -6.26 -14.34 -2.60
C TYR A 140 -6.73 -15.06 -1.33
N ALA A 141 -7.85 -14.64 -0.74
CA ALA A 141 -8.48 -15.35 0.36
C ALA A 141 -9.30 -16.58 -0.10
N ARG A 142 -9.45 -16.77 -1.43
CA ARG A 142 -10.13 -17.89 -2.06
C ARG A 142 -9.15 -18.98 -2.46
#